data_AF-A0A357M2K5-F1
#
_entry.id   AF-A0A357M2K5-F1
#
_cell.length_a   1.000
_cell.length_b   1.000
_cell.length_c   1.000
_cell.angle_alpha   90.00
_cell.angle_beta   90.00
_cell.angle_gamma   90.00
#
_symmetry.space_group_name_H-M   'P 1'
#
loop_
_entity.id
_entity.type
_entity.pdbx_description
1 polymer ?
#
loop_
_entity_poly.entity_id
_entity_poly.type
_entity_poly.pdbx_seq_one_letter_code
_entity_poly.pdbx_strand_id
1 'polypeptide(L)'
;MLGYTPEIHYADIDQDGQEEVVIILWLGTGTGMSMQELHVIKPDQWKEMNVPSADKAVSAFVTSKISNEKGDALIQIQVKGSTPSMVTMRYPDRGEDGNLGEKAGIGAVTYYMVEEGKLKAETNVYIGFLESIGTLTFTYKSGNDGMEPESIRFAPHEEYASYVVGKQL
;
A
#
# COMPACT_ATOMS: atom_id res chain seq x y z
N MET A 1 4.35 28.09 5.00
CA MET A 1 4.10 26.73 4.49
C MET A 1 4.81 26.63 3.16
N LEU A 2 5.88 25.84 3.07
CA LEU A 2 6.43 25.44 1.77
C LEU A 2 5.47 24.36 1.25
N GLY A 3 4.81 24.61 0.12
CA GLY A 3 4.02 23.59 -0.55
C GLY A 3 4.95 22.47 -1.02
N TYR A 4 4.49 21.22 -0.94
CA TYR A 4 5.20 20.12 -1.57
C TYR A 4 5.20 20.33 -3.09
N THR A 5 6.37 20.21 -3.71
CA THR A 5 6.50 20.39 -5.16
C THR A 5 5.94 19.16 -5.86
N PRO A 6 5.08 19.32 -6.89
CA PRO A 6 4.68 18.21 -7.74
C PRO A 6 5.88 17.48 -8.32
N GLU A 7 5.84 16.15 -8.33
CA GLU A 7 6.84 15.33 -9.02
C GLU A 7 6.29 14.97 -10.40
N ILE A 8 7.11 15.14 -11.43
CA ILE A 8 6.74 14.87 -12.82
C ILE A 8 7.83 14.00 -13.43
N HIS A 9 7.42 12.86 -13.98
CA HIS A 9 8.31 11.91 -14.64
C HIS A 9 7.83 11.62 -16.05
N TYR A 10 8.77 11.37 -16.95
CA TYR A 10 8.53 10.80 -18.26
C TYR A 10 9.12 9.39 -18.26
N ALA A 11 8.27 8.38 -18.48
CA ALA A 11 8.68 6.98 -18.48
C ALA A 11 7.65 6.11 -19.21
N ASP A 12 8.13 5.14 -19.97
CA ASP A 12 7.33 4.06 -20.58
C ASP A 12 6.94 3.04 -19.50
N ILE A 13 5.90 3.37 -18.72
CA ILE A 13 5.53 2.58 -17.53
C ILE A 13 4.65 1.38 -17.87
N ASP A 14 4.00 1.41 -19.03
CA ASP A 14 3.15 0.32 -19.52
C ASP A 14 3.84 -0.57 -20.57
N GLN A 15 5.08 -0.23 -20.94
CA GLN A 15 5.97 -1.00 -21.82
C GLN A 15 5.47 -1.09 -23.27
N ASP A 16 4.73 -0.09 -23.75
CA ASP A 16 4.26 -0.01 -25.13
C ASP A 16 5.29 0.65 -26.09
N GLY A 17 6.40 1.16 -25.55
CA GLY A 17 7.46 1.82 -26.29
C GLY A 17 7.30 3.34 -26.40
N GLN A 18 6.26 3.92 -25.79
CA GLN A 18 6.04 5.36 -25.68
C GLN A 18 6.06 5.79 -24.21
N GLU A 19 6.58 6.99 -23.92
CA GLU A 19 6.62 7.50 -22.55
C GLU A 19 5.28 8.09 -22.12
N GLU A 20 4.80 7.71 -20.93
CA GLU A 20 3.76 8.40 -20.20
C GLU A 20 4.31 9.57 -19.39
N VAL A 21 3.45 10.56 -19.14
CA VAL A 21 3.69 11.60 -18.13
C VAL A 21 3.07 11.15 -16.81
N VAL A 22 3.90 10.89 -15.81
CA VAL A 22 3.48 10.53 -14.46
C VAL A 22 3.58 11.76 -13.57
N ILE A 23 2.47 12.15 -12.95
CA ILE A 23 2.38 13.30 -12.05
C ILE A 23 1.99 12.79 -10.66
N ILE A 24 2.83 13.08 -9.67
CA ILE A 24 2.59 12.74 -8.27
C ILE A 24 2.41 14.03 -7.49
N LEU A 25 1.24 14.18 -6.88
CA LEU A 25 0.83 15.35 -6.12
C LEU A 25 0.69 15.00 -4.65
N TRP A 26 1.05 15.92 -3.78
CA TRP A 26 0.77 15.82 -2.36
C TRP A 26 -0.61 16.40 -2.05
N LEU A 27 -1.54 15.57 -1.59
CA LEU A 27 -2.87 16.01 -1.15
C LEU A 27 -2.83 16.60 0.26
N GLY A 28 -1.99 16.04 1.12
CA GLY A 28 -1.85 16.53 2.49
C GLY A 28 -1.09 15.57 3.39
N THR A 29 -0.62 16.15 4.51
CA THR A 29 0.07 15.44 5.58
C THR A 29 -0.55 15.82 6.91
N GLY A 30 -0.64 14.86 7.83
CA GLY A 30 -1.13 15.08 9.19
C GLY A 30 -0.61 13.99 10.13
N THR A 31 -1.06 14.01 11.38
CA THR A 31 -0.69 13.00 12.37
C THR A 31 -1.18 11.62 11.91
N GLY A 32 -0.25 10.79 11.42
CA GLY A 32 -0.55 9.44 10.93
C GLY A 32 -1.09 9.35 9.51
N MET A 33 -1.14 10.46 8.76
CA MET A 33 -1.59 10.46 7.36
C MET A 33 -0.59 11.16 6.43
N SER A 34 -0.34 10.55 5.29
CA SER A 34 0.47 11.10 4.20
C SER A 34 -0.14 10.61 2.90
N MET A 35 -0.80 11.51 2.16
CA MET A 35 -1.57 11.13 0.98
C MET A 35 -1.00 11.79 -0.26
N GLN A 36 -0.62 10.94 -1.21
CA GLN A 36 -0.31 11.36 -2.57
C GLN A 36 -1.46 11.01 -3.51
N GLU A 37 -1.63 11.83 -4.54
CA GLU A 37 -2.49 11.59 -5.69
C GLU A 37 -1.61 11.34 -6.91
N LEU A 38 -2.04 10.40 -7.75
CA LEU A 38 -1.32 9.96 -8.93
C LEU A 38 -2.17 10.22 -10.16
N HIS A 39 -1.57 10.88 -11.16
CA HIS A 39 -2.12 11.00 -12.50
C HIS A 39 -1.12 10.47 -13.51
N VAL A 40 -1.60 9.74 -14.52
CA VAL A 40 -0.77 9.20 -15.60
C VAL A 40 -1.42 9.58 -16.93
N ILE A 41 -0.68 10.28 -17.79
CA ILE A 41 -1.18 10.79 -19.06
C ILE A 41 -0.40 10.14 -20.21
N LYS A 42 -1.12 9.58 -21.20
CA LYS A 42 -0.56 9.23 -22.51
C LYS A 42 -0.53 10.49 -23.40
N PRO A 43 0.65 11.07 -23.68
CA PRO A 43 0.76 12.37 -24.35
C PRO A 43 0.37 12.34 -25.83
N ASP A 44 0.54 11.20 -26.49
CA ASP A 44 0.13 10.97 -27.90
C ASP A 44 -1.40 11.00 -28.06
N GLN A 45 -2.12 10.54 -27.04
CA GLN A 45 -3.59 10.43 -27.02
C GLN A 45 -4.28 11.57 -26.26
N TRP A 46 -3.52 12.37 -25.50
CA TRP A 46 -4.04 13.36 -24.56
C TRP A 46 -5.07 12.76 -23.60
N LYS A 47 -4.83 11.52 -23.16
CA LYS A 47 -5.76 10.74 -22.34
C LYS A 47 -5.11 10.36 -21.02
N GLU A 48 -5.84 10.55 -19.94
CA GLU A 48 -5.45 10.01 -18.63
C GLU A 48 -5.72 8.51 -18.57
N MET A 49 -4.73 7.76 -18.11
CA MET A 49 -4.84 6.33 -17.88
C MET A 49 -5.60 6.06 -16.58
N ASN A 50 -6.45 5.04 -16.59
CA ASN A 50 -7.08 4.56 -15.38
C ASN A 50 -6.03 3.84 -14.51
N VAL A 51 -5.59 4.48 -13.43
CA VAL A 51 -4.67 3.89 -12.46
C VAL A 51 -5.37 3.89 -11.10
N PRO A 52 -5.70 2.72 -10.53
CA PRO A 52 -6.37 2.69 -9.23
C PRO A 52 -5.42 3.22 -8.14
N SER A 53 -5.96 4.01 -7.22
CA SER A 53 -5.23 4.44 -6.02
C SER A 53 -4.70 3.23 -5.24
N ALA A 54 -3.61 3.43 -4.51
CA ALA A 54 -2.87 2.31 -3.94
C ALA A 54 -3.72 1.41 -3.00
N ASP A 55 -4.58 2.02 -2.20
CA ASP A 55 -5.56 1.33 -1.35
C ASP A 55 -6.53 0.46 -2.16
N LYS A 56 -7.07 1.00 -3.27
CA LYS A 56 -7.99 0.28 -4.16
C LYS A 56 -7.27 -0.84 -4.90
N ALA A 57 -6.05 -0.59 -5.39
CA ALA A 57 -5.25 -1.56 -6.12
C ALA A 57 -5.03 -2.83 -5.30
N VAL A 58 -4.65 -2.69 -4.02
CA VAL A 58 -4.35 -3.84 -3.16
C VAL A 58 -5.58 -4.47 -2.50
N SER A 59 -6.73 -3.78 -2.46
CA SER A 59 -7.93 -4.22 -1.72
C SER A 59 -8.46 -5.61 -2.10
N ALA A 60 -8.29 -6.02 -3.37
CA ALA A 60 -8.72 -7.34 -3.85
C ALA A 60 -7.73 -8.47 -3.52
N PHE A 61 -6.51 -8.13 -3.10
CA PHE A 61 -5.42 -9.06 -2.86
C PHE A 61 -5.08 -9.20 -1.39
N VAL A 62 -5.45 -8.22 -0.56
CA VAL A 62 -5.13 -8.18 0.86
C VAL A 62 -6.37 -8.42 1.68
N THR A 63 -6.33 -9.44 2.53
CA THR A 63 -7.33 -9.66 3.58
C THR A 63 -6.67 -9.57 4.94
N SER A 64 -7.42 -9.07 5.92
CA SER A 64 -6.95 -8.97 7.30
C SER A 64 -8.00 -9.47 8.28
N LYS A 65 -7.52 -9.95 9.42
CA LYS A 65 -8.36 -10.33 10.56
C LYS A 65 -7.64 -9.96 11.86
N ILE A 66 -8.38 -9.35 12.78
CA ILE A 66 -7.95 -9.07 14.14
C ILE A 66 -8.84 -9.89 15.08
N SER A 67 -8.24 -10.62 16.02
CA SER A 67 -8.96 -11.44 16.99
C SER A 67 -8.30 -11.45 18.35
N ASN A 68 -9.09 -11.59 19.41
CA ASN A 68 -8.59 -11.82 20.76
C ASN A 68 -8.23 -13.31 20.95
N GLU A 69 -6.98 -13.58 21.32
CA GLU A 69 -6.54 -14.89 21.77
C GLU A 69 -5.87 -14.81 23.14
N LYS A 70 -6.55 -15.32 24.17
CA LYS A 70 -6.02 -15.41 25.55
C LYS A 70 -5.55 -14.04 26.10
N GLY A 71 -6.19 -12.94 25.71
CA GLY A 71 -5.82 -11.58 26.14
C GLY A 71 -4.89 -10.84 25.17
N ASP A 72 -4.30 -11.53 24.19
CA ASP A 72 -3.50 -10.91 23.13
C ASP A 72 -4.37 -10.55 21.92
N ALA A 73 -3.97 -9.52 21.17
CA ALA A 73 -4.51 -9.29 19.83
C ALA A 73 -3.68 -10.04 18.79
N LEU A 74 -4.33 -10.95 18.06
CA LEU A 74 -3.75 -11.64 16.92
C LEU A 74 -4.20 -10.95 15.63
N ILE A 75 -3.22 -10.50 14.85
CA ILE A 75 -3.42 -9.74 13.61
C ILE A 75 -2.87 -10.58 12.48
N GLN A 76 -3.75 -10.99 11.58
CA GLN A 76 -3.39 -11.80 10.41
C GLN A 76 -3.55 -10.95 9.17
N ILE A 77 -2.48 -10.79 8.41
CA ILE A 77 -2.46 -10.13 7.10
C ILE A 77 -2.15 -11.19 6.06
N GLN A 78 -3.06 -11.39 5.12
CA GLN A 78 -2.89 -12.31 4.00
C GLN A 78 -2.82 -11.52 2.70
N VAL A 79 -1.80 -11.79 1.90
CA VAL A 79 -1.55 -11.19 0.59
C VAL A 79 -1.54 -12.28 -0.46
N LYS A 80 -2.58 -12.28 -1.31
CA LYS A 80 -2.72 -13.24 -2.40
C LYS A 80 -1.57 -13.11 -3.39
N GLY A 81 -0.90 -14.22 -3.70
CA GLY A 81 0.20 -14.26 -4.66
C GLY A 81 1.54 -13.75 -4.13
N SER A 82 1.64 -13.42 -2.83
CA SER A 82 2.90 -13.03 -2.18
C SER A 82 3.63 -14.24 -1.59
N THR A 83 4.94 -14.10 -1.34
CA THR A 83 5.71 -15.00 -0.46
C THR A 83 6.50 -14.16 0.55
N PRO A 84 6.18 -14.23 1.86
CA PRO A 84 5.07 -15.00 2.41
C PRO A 84 3.71 -14.44 2.00
N SER A 85 2.74 -15.34 1.83
CA SER A 85 1.34 -15.05 1.57
C SER A 85 0.55 -14.70 2.84
N MET A 86 1.05 -15.05 4.03
CA MET A 86 0.42 -14.74 5.30
C MET A 86 1.45 -14.35 6.37
N VAL A 87 1.20 -13.21 7.01
CA VAL A 87 1.92 -12.72 8.19
C VAL A 87 0.98 -12.67 9.38
N THR A 88 1.39 -13.30 10.49
CA THR A 88 0.66 -13.24 11.76
C THR A 88 1.48 -12.47 12.79
N MET A 89 0.87 -11.50 13.43
CA MET A 89 1.45 -10.67 14.48
C MET A 89 0.65 -10.82 15.76
N ARG A 90 1.33 -10.97 16.90
CA ARG A 90 0.73 -11.10 18.23
C ARG A 90 1.14 -9.93 19.10
N TYR A 91 0.16 -9.11 19.45
CA TYR A 91 0.32 -7.95 20.31
C TYR A 91 -0.13 -8.31 21.73
N PRO A 92 0.80 -8.39 22.71
CA PRO A 92 0.48 -8.75 24.08
C PRO A 92 -0.51 -7.79 24.72
N ASP A 93 -1.42 -8.31 25.53
CA ASP A 93 -2.35 -7.53 26.36
C ASP A 93 -3.27 -6.55 25.59
N ARG A 94 -3.41 -6.73 24.27
CA ARG A 94 -4.27 -5.90 23.41
C ARG A 94 -5.55 -6.58 22.94
N GLY A 95 -5.85 -7.80 23.41
CA GLY A 95 -7.02 -8.56 22.97
C GLY A 95 -8.36 -7.88 23.30
N GLU A 96 -8.41 -7.01 24.30
CA GLU A 96 -9.60 -6.26 24.69
C GLU A 96 -9.56 -4.78 24.24
N ASP A 97 -8.57 -4.39 23.43
CA ASP A 97 -8.47 -3.03 22.88
C ASP A 97 -9.56 -2.77 21.84
N GLY A 98 -10.64 -2.15 22.28
CA GLY A 98 -11.79 -1.81 21.43
C GLY A 98 -11.47 -0.87 20.26
N ASN A 99 -10.30 -0.23 20.24
CA ASN A 99 -9.90 0.63 19.12
C ASN A 99 -9.40 -0.17 17.91
N LEU A 100 -8.94 -1.41 18.10
CA LEU A 100 -8.36 -2.21 17.02
C LEU A 100 -9.36 -2.60 15.93
N GLY A 101 -10.64 -2.75 16.29
CA GLY A 101 -11.67 -3.26 15.40
C GLY A 101 -11.45 -4.72 14.99
N GLU A 102 -12.08 -5.14 13.90
CA GLU A 102 -12.03 -6.53 13.41
C GLU A 102 -11.02 -6.76 12.26
N LYS A 103 -10.58 -5.68 11.62
CA LYS A 103 -9.73 -5.69 10.42
C LYS A 103 -8.74 -4.53 10.44
N ALA A 104 -7.56 -4.77 9.89
CA ALA A 104 -6.59 -3.71 9.63
C ALA A 104 -7.06 -2.82 8.46
N GLY A 105 -6.80 -1.53 8.56
CA GLY A 105 -6.97 -0.56 7.48
C GLY A 105 -5.74 -0.49 6.58
N ILE A 106 -5.91 0.12 5.40
CA ILE A 106 -4.87 0.31 4.39
C ILE A 106 -5.00 1.74 3.85
N GLY A 107 -3.88 2.43 3.59
CA GLY A 107 -3.91 3.67 2.79
C GLY A 107 -3.86 4.97 3.58
N ALA A 108 -3.52 4.95 4.86
CA ALA A 108 -3.33 6.19 5.62
C ALA A 108 -2.04 6.91 5.19
N VAL A 109 -1.01 6.14 4.82
CA VAL A 109 0.28 6.63 4.33
C VAL A 109 0.56 5.97 3.00
N THR A 110 0.56 6.76 1.93
CA THR A 110 0.77 6.29 0.54
C THR A 110 1.86 7.11 -0.14
N TYR A 111 2.78 6.42 -0.80
CA TYR A 111 3.82 6.99 -1.64
C TYR A 111 3.83 6.31 -3.01
N TYR A 112 3.88 7.09 -4.08
CA TYR A 112 4.12 6.65 -5.45
C TYR A 112 5.52 7.02 -5.87
N MET A 113 6.12 6.20 -6.73
CA MET A 113 7.48 6.39 -7.22
C MET A 113 7.59 5.87 -8.65
N VAL A 114 8.44 6.50 -9.46
CA VAL A 114 8.86 5.95 -10.76
C VAL A 114 10.31 5.52 -10.65
N GLU A 115 10.55 4.21 -10.72
CA GLU A 115 11.89 3.63 -10.58
C GLU A 115 12.10 2.55 -11.64
N GLU A 116 13.25 2.60 -12.32
CA GLU A 116 13.62 1.61 -13.36
C GLU A 116 12.53 1.46 -14.45
N GLY A 117 11.88 2.58 -14.81
CA GLY A 117 10.79 2.59 -15.79
C GLY A 117 9.48 1.98 -15.29
N LYS A 118 9.35 1.68 -13.99
CA LYS A 118 8.13 1.13 -13.42
C LYS A 118 7.47 2.11 -12.46
N LEU A 119 6.15 2.20 -12.53
CA LEU A 119 5.33 2.84 -11.51
C LEU A 119 5.21 1.91 -10.30
N LYS A 120 5.69 2.37 -9.15
CA LYS A 120 5.63 1.68 -7.86
C LYS A 120 4.76 2.44 -6.88
N ALA A 121 4.19 1.72 -5.93
CA ALA A 121 3.53 2.30 -4.78
C ALA A 121 3.87 1.57 -3.50
N GLU A 122 3.88 2.35 -2.43
CA GLU A 122 3.93 1.90 -1.05
C GLU A 122 2.71 2.45 -0.32
N THR A 123 1.98 1.58 0.36
CA THR A 123 0.87 1.99 1.22
C THR A 123 0.96 1.26 2.55
N ASN A 124 0.72 1.96 3.65
CA ASN A 124 0.77 1.31 4.95
C ASN A 124 -0.46 0.43 5.23
N VAL A 125 -0.26 -0.55 6.10
CA VAL A 125 -1.30 -1.27 6.83
C VAL A 125 -1.32 -0.72 8.24
N TYR A 126 -2.49 -0.36 8.74
CA TYR A 126 -2.64 0.22 10.08
C TYR A 126 -3.74 -0.45 10.89
N ILE A 127 -3.63 -0.32 12.20
CA ILE A 127 -4.62 -0.79 13.18
C ILE A 127 -4.96 0.34 14.15
N GLY A 128 -6.03 0.19 14.91
CA GLY A 128 -6.36 1.18 15.94
C GLY A 128 -6.53 2.58 15.37
N PHE A 129 -6.06 3.57 16.12
CA PHE A 129 -6.02 4.96 15.69
C PHE A 129 -4.79 5.24 14.81
N LEU A 130 -4.79 4.69 13.59
CA LEU A 130 -3.75 4.88 12.55
C LEU A 130 -2.34 4.39 12.96
N GLU A 131 -2.25 3.40 13.85
CA GLU A 131 -0.98 2.75 14.18
C GLU A 131 -0.51 1.94 12.96
N SER A 132 0.47 2.48 12.25
CA SER A 132 1.07 1.83 11.10
C SER A 132 1.89 0.63 11.55
N ILE A 133 1.55 -0.58 11.09
CA ILE A 133 2.20 -1.84 11.50
C ILE A 133 3.08 -2.45 10.42
N GLY A 134 2.98 -1.96 9.20
CA GLY A 134 3.75 -2.45 8.07
C GLY A 134 3.42 -1.73 6.76
N THR A 135 4.17 -2.08 5.73
CA THR A 135 4.03 -1.52 4.38
C THR A 135 3.64 -2.61 3.39
N LEU A 136 2.69 -2.28 2.51
CA LEU A 136 2.45 -3.00 1.26
C LEU A 136 3.22 -2.30 0.15
N THR A 137 4.16 -3.00 -0.47
CA THR A 137 4.93 -2.51 -1.62
C THR A 137 4.49 -3.26 -2.87
N PHE A 138 4.27 -2.55 -3.97
CA PHE A 138 3.91 -3.17 -5.24
C PHE A 138 4.26 -2.33 -6.47
N THR A 139 4.36 -3.01 -7.61
CA THR A 139 4.48 -2.41 -8.95
C THR A 139 3.13 -2.44 -9.66
N TYR A 140 2.87 -1.41 -10.47
CA TYR A 140 1.82 -1.44 -11.47
C TYR A 140 2.36 -2.02 -12.78
N LYS A 141 1.47 -2.65 -13.55
CA LYS A 141 1.70 -3.11 -14.92
C LYS A 141 0.50 -2.74 -15.79
N SER A 142 0.68 -2.81 -17.10
CA SER A 142 -0.41 -2.67 -18.06
C SER A 142 -1.49 -3.75 -17.83
N GLY A 143 -2.74 -3.32 -17.81
CA GLY A 143 -3.93 -4.15 -17.66
C GLY A 143 -4.95 -3.87 -18.78
N ASN A 144 -6.14 -4.47 -18.69
CA ASN A 144 -7.16 -4.33 -19.74
C ASN A 144 -7.77 -2.92 -19.83
N ASP A 145 -7.85 -2.20 -18.71
CA ASP A 145 -8.41 -0.85 -18.62
C ASP A 145 -7.47 0.05 -17.80
N GLY A 146 -6.29 0.32 -18.35
CA GLY A 146 -5.25 1.11 -17.71
C GLY A 146 -4.23 0.24 -16.96
N MET A 147 -3.90 0.58 -15.72
CA MET A 147 -2.87 -0.10 -14.94
C MET A 147 -3.49 -0.96 -13.83
N GLU A 148 -2.86 -2.10 -13.53
CA GLU A 148 -3.25 -3.00 -12.43
C GLU A 148 -2.02 -3.39 -11.59
N PRO A 149 -2.16 -3.77 -10.31
CA PRO A 149 -1.03 -4.22 -9.52
C PRO A 149 -0.49 -5.57 -10.02
N GLU A 150 0.83 -5.74 -10.03
CA GLU A 150 1.50 -6.97 -10.45
C GLU A 150 1.93 -7.83 -9.26
N SER A 151 2.78 -7.29 -8.39
CA SER A 151 3.39 -8.02 -7.29
C SER A 151 3.22 -7.24 -6.00
N ILE A 152 2.42 -7.75 -5.06
CA ILE A 152 2.17 -7.10 -3.78
C ILE A 152 2.91 -7.88 -2.70
N ARG A 153 3.65 -7.16 -1.85
CA ARG A 153 4.33 -7.72 -0.69
C ARG A 153 3.99 -6.91 0.55
N PHE A 154 3.62 -7.61 1.62
CA PHE A 154 3.54 -7.01 2.96
C PHE A 154 4.84 -7.24 3.72
N ALA A 155 5.34 -6.20 4.37
CA ALA A 155 6.44 -6.26 5.33
C ALA A 155 6.06 -5.50 6.60
N PRO A 156 6.10 -6.15 7.78
CA PRO A 156 5.98 -5.45 9.06
C PRO A 156 7.08 -4.40 9.20
N HIS A 157 6.78 -3.27 9.87
CA HIS A 157 7.83 -2.32 10.23
C HIS A 157 8.76 -2.94 11.29
N GLU A 158 10.03 -2.51 11.31
CA GLU A 158 11.09 -3.15 12.07
C GLU A 158 10.77 -3.19 13.58
N GLU A 159 10.18 -2.11 14.10
CA GLU A 159 9.73 -1.99 15.49
C GLU A 159 8.66 -3.02 15.90
N TYR A 160 7.96 -3.63 14.94
CA TYR A 160 6.98 -4.68 15.18
C TYR A 160 7.47 -6.09 14.81
N ALA A 161 8.74 -6.23 14.40
CA ALA A 161 9.30 -7.53 13.99
C ALA A 161 9.23 -8.57 15.11
N SER A 162 9.36 -8.15 16.38
CA SER A 162 9.24 -9.05 17.55
C SER A 162 7.83 -9.59 17.77
N TYR A 163 6.80 -8.95 17.22
CA TYR A 163 5.42 -9.43 17.31
C TYR A 163 5.09 -10.46 16.24
N VAL A 164 5.93 -10.62 15.21
CA VAL A 164 5.71 -11.60 14.16
C VAL A 164 5.89 -13.01 14.72
N VAL A 165 4.84 -13.83 14.61
CA VAL A 165 4.81 -15.18 15.18
C VAL A 165 4.48 -16.24 14.12
N GLY A 166 4.91 -17.47 14.40
CA GLY A 166 4.58 -18.62 13.57
C GLY A 166 5.35 -18.68 12.25
N LYS A 167 5.04 -19.71 11.46
CA LYS A 167 5.62 -19.86 10.12
C LYS A 167 4.91 -18.92 9.16
N GLN A 168 5.69 -18.07 8.52
CA GLN A 168 5.23 -17.25 7.40
C GLN A 168 4.97 -18.20 6.22
N LEU A 169 3.73 -18.25 5.76
CA LEU A 169 3.28 -19.17 4.69
C LEU A 169 3.15 -18.40 3.40
#